data_AF-A0A6B9GGE3-F1
#
_entry.id   AF-A0A6B9GGE3-F1
#
_cell.length_a   1.000
_cell.length_b   1.000
_cell.length_c   1.000
_cell.angle_alpha   90.00
_cell.angle_beta   90.00
_cell.angle_gamma   90.00
#
_symmetry.space_group_name_H-M   'P 1'
#
loop_
_entity.id
_entity.type
_entity.pdbx_description
1 polymer ?
#
loop_
_entity_poly.entity_id
_entity_poly.type
_entity_poly.pdbx_seq_one_letter_code
_entity_poly.pdbx_strand_id
1 'polypeptide(L)' 'MTVNDSLLAFSLAALLLTLTPGLDTALILRTACAEGGKKAFHAALGIDAGCFVWGALVALGLGALLAVSEM' A
#
# COMPACT_ATOMS: atom_id res chain seq x y z
N MET A 1 10.58 26.08 3.93
CA MET A 1 9.91 25.56 2.72
C MET A 1 8.52 26.15 2.69
N THR A 2 8.10 26.74 1.58
CA THR A 2 6.74 27.27 1.47
C THR A 2 5.75 26.13 1.19
N VAL A 3 4.46 26.38 1.39
CA VAL A 3 3.40 25.40 1.09
C VAL A 3 3.45 25.00 -0.40
N ASN A 4 3.70 25.95 -1.31
CA ASN A 4 3.85 25.68 -2.73
C ASN A 4 5.03 24.76 -3.05
N ASP A 5 6.19 24.95 -2.41
CA ASP A 5 7.35 24.07 -2.60
C ASP A 5 7.03 22.64 -2.15
N SER A 6 6.28 22.51 -1.04
CA SER A 6 5.86 21.22 -0.49
C SER A 6 4.86 20.52 -1.39
N LEU A 7 3.89 21.26 -1.95
CA LEU A 7 2.92 20.73 -2.90
C LEU A 7 3.57 20.28 -4.20
N LEU A 8 4.54 21.04 -4.72
CA LEU A 8 5.29 20.66 -5.92
C LEU A 8 6.14 19.40 -5.68
N ALA A 9 6.87 19.35 -4.57
CA ALA A 9 7.66 18.18 -4.20
C ALA A 9 6.77 16.93 -3.99
N PHE A 10 5.65 17.09 -3.29
CA PHE A 10 4.66 16.02 -3.13
C PHE A 10 4.08 15.56 -4.46
N SER A 11 3.69 16.49 -5.33
CA SER A 11 3.11 16.16 -6.64
C SER A 11 4.10 15.38 -7.50
N LEU A 12 5.38 15.79 -7.51
CA LEU A 12 6.42 15.07 -8.22
C LEU A 12 6.63 13.66 -7.65
N ALA A 13 6.70 13.52 -6.32
CA ALA A 13 6.82 12.24 -5.66
C ALA A 13 5.62 11.33 -5.96
N ALA A 14 4.39 11.86 -5.85
CA ALA A 14 3.16 11.14 -6.16
C ALA A 14 3.09 10.71 -7.62
N LEU A 15 3.54 11.56 -8.56
CA LEU A 15 3.61 11.23 -9.98
C LEU A 15 4.58 10.07 -10.23
N LEU A 16 5.79 10.12 -9.65
CA LEU A 16 6.75 9.04 -9.74
C LEU A 16 6.19 7.73 -9.17
N LEU A 17 5.53 7.80 -8.01
CA LEU A 17 4.91 6.65 -7.34
C LEU A 17 3.72 6.10 -8.14
N THR A 18 2.99 6.94 -8.87
CA THR A 18 1.90 6.51 -9.75
C THR A 18 2.41 5.84 -11.03
N LEU A 19 3.51 6.36 -11.60
CA LEU A 19 4.12 5.82 -12.81
C LEU A 19 4.86 4.50 -12.57
N THR A 20 5.42 4.31 -11.37
CA THR A 20 5.99 3.02 -10.99
C THR A 20 4.85 2.10 -10.56
N PRO A 21 4.43 1.11 -11.37
CA PRO A 21 3.46 0.14 -10.90
C PRO A 21 4.02 -0.48 -9.62
N GLY A 22 3.29 -0.35 -8.51
CA GLY A 22 3.69 -0.92 -7.23
C GLY A 22 3.93 -2.43 -7.35
N LEU A 23 4.68 -3.00 -6.40
CA LEU A 23 5.01 -4.43 -6.40
C LEU A 23 3.75 -5.30 -6.56
N ASP A 24 2.69 -4.94 -5.84
CA ASP A 24 1.39 -5.61 -5.85
C ASP A 24 0.71 -5.53 -7.22
N THR A 25 0.62 -4.32 -7.78
CA THR A 25 0.04 -4.07 -9.11
C THR A 25 0.83 -4.78 -10.20
N ALA A 26 2.16 -4.75 -10.13
CA ALA A 26 3.04 -5.44 -11.06
C ALA A 26 2.87 -6.96 -10.96
N LEU A 27 2.71 -7.50 -9.75
CA LEU A 27 2.48 -8.93 -9.53
C LEU A 27 1.12 -9.37 -10.07
N ILE A 28 0.05 -8.63 -9.81
CA ILE A 28 -1.30 -8.89 -10.33
C ILE A 28 -1.29 -8.81 -11.86
N LEU A 29 -0.68 -7.78 -12.46
CA LEU A 29 -0.57 -7.64 -13.91
C LEU A 29 0.26 -8.77 -14.53
N ARG A 30 1.38 -9.16 -13.91
CA ARG A 30 2.18 -10.31 -14.34
C ARG A 30 1.35 -11.58 -14.32
N THR A 31 0.62 -11.85 -13.23
CA THR A 31 -0.24 -13.03 -13.12
C THR A 31 -1.41 -12.97 -14.10
N ALA A 32 -1.96 -11.80 -14.37
CA ALA A 32 -3.01 -11.61 -15.38
C ALA A 32 -2.50 -11.92 -16.79
N CYS A 33 -1.32 -11.40 -17.15
CA CYS A 33 -0.69 -11.61 -18.45
C CYS A 33 -0.19 -13.05 -18.65
N ALA A 34 0.39 -13.67 -17.61
CA ALA A 34 1.02 -14.99 -17.72
C ALA A 34 0.06 -16.16 -17.44
N GLU A 35 -0.90 -15.98 -16.52
CA GLU A 35 -1.72 -17.07 -16.00
C GLU A 35 -3.25 -16.81 -16.11
N GLY A 36 -3.65 -15.63 -16.60
CA GLY A 36 -5.03 -15.25 -16.86
C GLY A 36 -5.74 -14.55 -15.68
N GLY A 37 -6.87 -13.91 -15.99
CA GLY A 37 -7.58 -13.02 -15.07
C GLY A 37 -8.09 -13.68 -13.78
N LYS A 38 -8.45 -14.97 -13.80
CA LYS A 38 -8.90 -15.69 -12.59
C LYS A 38 -7.80 -15.82 -11.53
N LYS A 39 -6.57 -16.10 -11.97
CA LYS A 39 -5.42 -16.22 -11.05
C LYS A 39 -4.93 -14.86 -10.58
N ALA A 40 -5.03 -13.83 -11.42
CA ALA A 40 -4.78 -12.45 -11.02
C ALA A 40 -5.75 -12.00 -9.92
N PHE A 41 -7.02 -12.40 -10.00
CA PHE A 41 -8.00 -12.11 -8.96
C PHE A 41 -7.67 -12.77 -7.62
N HIS A 42 -7.22 -14.03 -7.62
CA HIS A 42 -6.74 -14.68 -6.40
C HIS A 42 -5.50 -13.99 -5.82
N ALA A 43 -4.57 -13.53 -6.67
CA ALA A 43 -3.40 -12.77 -6.23
C ALA A 43 -3.82 -11.45 -5.57
N ALA A 44 -4.76 -10.71 -6.17
CA ALA A 44 -5.31 -9.49 -5.60
C ALA A 44 -5.96 -9.72 -4.22
N LEU A 45 -6.82 -10.74 -4.10
CA LEU A 45 -7.44 -11.10 -2.82
C LEU A 45 -6.42 -11.47 -1.74
N GLY A 46 -5.35 -12.18 -2.12
CA GLY A 46 -4.28 -12.53 -1.20
C GLY A 46 -3.53 -11.30 -0.67
N ILE A 47 -3.23 -10.35 -1.55
CA ILE A 47 -2.58 -9.08 -1.19
C ILE A 47 -3.48 -8.27 -0.25
N ASP A 48 -4.76 -8.09 -0.61
CA ASP A 48 -5.71 -7.32 0.20
C ASP A 48 -5.91 -7.93 1.59
N ALA A 49 -6.02 -9.25 1.67
CA ALA A 49 -6.13 -9.96 2.96
C ALA A 49 -4.87 -9.78 3.81
N GLY A 50 -3.67 -9.86 3.19
CA GLY A 50 -2.40 -9.60 3.86
C GLY A 50 -2.31 -8.17 4.42
N CYS A 51 -2.70 -7.18 3.61
CA CYS A 51 -2.76 -5.77 4.03
C CYS A 51 -3.74 -5.56 5.19
N PHE A 52 -4.90 -6.22 5.16
CA PHE A 52 -5.88 -6.12 6.24
C PHE A 52 -5.34 -6.70 7.56
N VAL A 53 -4.73 -7.88 7.52
CA VAL A 53 -4.14 -8.52 8.71
C VAL A 53 -3.00 -7.67 9.26
N TRP A 54 -2.09 -7.21 8.40
CA TRP A 54 -0.99 -6.35 8.81
C TRP A 54 -1.49 -5.03 9.42
N GLY A 55 -2.45 -4.37 8.77
CA GLY A 55 -3.06 -3.14 9.26
C GLY A 55 -3.76 -3.33 10.61
N ALA A 56 -4.48 -4.44 10.79
CA ALA A 56 -5.09 -4.79 12.07
C ALA A 56 -4.04 -5.00 13.17
N LEU A 57 -2.96 -5.73 12.88
CA LEU A 57 -1.85 -5.93 13.83
C LEU A 57 -1.17 -4.60 14.20
N VAL A 58 -0.93 -3.73 13.22
CA VAL A 58 -0.36 -2.40 13.44
C VAL A 58 -1.30 -1.52 14.27
N ALA A 59 -2.60 -1.51 13.97
CA ALA A 59 -3.58 -0.75 14.72
C ALA A 59 -3.68 -1.23 16.18
N LEU A 60 -3.69 -2.54 16.41
CA LEU A 60 -3.68 -3.12 17.75
C LEU A 60 -2.37 -2.81 18.48
N GLY A 61 -1.22 -2.90 17.80
CA GLY A 61 0.09 -2.60 18.37
C GLY A 61 0.27 -1.12 18.72
N LEU A 62 -0.10 -0.22 17.82
CA LEU A 62 -0.12 1.24 18.07
C LEU A 62 -1.11 1.58 19.18
N GLY A 63 -2.29 0.96 19.20
CA GLY A 63 -3.27 1.14 20.27
C GLY A 63 -2.72 0.72 21.63
N ALA A 64 -2.02 -0.41 21.71
CA ALA A 64 -1.35 -0.84 22.94
C ALA A 64 -0.22 0.13 23.35
N LEU A 65 0.55 0.64 22.39
CA LEU A 65 1.64 1.58 22.66
C LEU A 65 1.12 2.94 23.17
N LEU A 66 0.02 3.42 22.59
CA LEU A 66 -0.67 4.64 23.03
C LEU A 66 -1.26 4.46 24.44
N ALA A 67 -1.92 3.34 24.72
CA ALA A 67 -2.48 3.04 26.03
C ALA A 67 -1.42 2.98 27.15
N VAL A 68 -0.20 2.56 26.82
CA VAL A 68 0.96 2.61 27.74
C VAL A 68 1.53 4.02 27.87
N SER A 69 1.45 4.84 26.83
CA SER A 69 2.01 6.21 26.83
C SER A 69 1.15 7.23 27.57
N GLU A 70 -0.15 6.96 27.75
CA GLU A 70 -1.05 7.77 28.57
C GLU A 70 -0.97 7.45 30.08
N MET A 71 -0.19 6.43 30.48
CA MET A 71 0.11 6.11 31.89
C MET A 71 1.31 6.89 32.43
#